data_AF-A0A2E0JHQ3-F1
#
_entry.id   AF-A0A2E0JHQ3-F1
#
_cell.length_a   1.000
_cell.length_b   1.000
_cell.length_c   1.000
_cell.angle_alpha   90.00
_cell.angle_beta   90.00
_cell.angle_gamma   90.00
#
_symmetry.space_group_name_H-M   'P 1'
#
loop_
_entity.id
_entity.type
_entity.pdbx_description
1 polymer ?
#
loop_
_entity_poly.entity_id
_entity_poly.type
_entity_poly.pdbx_seq_one_letter_code
_entity_poly.pdbx_strand_id
1 'polypeptide(L)'
;MLISLGVLAFYAIQRASQAGWSIVLFRVMEGITGYLLIGCISVLIILLMSGLHFNHLFIWMDPDVVAHDEIIRNKTSYLNLPFFFIRAIIYVSGWVLYRNITRRLSIEQDNSTDINIHKKLFNFSAGFLVFFLISESMMSWDWIMSIDPHWFSTLFGWYVFAGAWVSGVTTIAIITIYLKSIGYLKFVGDSHIHDLGKFMFAVSVFWAYLWFSQFMLIWYSNIPEEVTYFITRI
;
A
#
# COMPACT_ATOMS: atom_id res chain seq x y z
N MET A 1 -1.47 -8.69 0.28
CA MET A 1 -1.87 -7.52 1.09
C MET A 1 -1.79 -6.21 0.30
N LEU A 2 -0.64 -5.85 -0.27
CA LEU A 2 -0.43 -4.55 -0.95
C LEU A 2 -1.42 -4.27 -2.11
N ILE A 3 -1.80 -5.29 -2.89
CA ILE A 3 -2.84 -5.14 -3.93
C ILE A 3 -4.15 -4.62 -3.35
N SER A 4 -4.65 -5.24 -2.28
CA SER A 4 -5.88 -4.78 -1.60
C SER A 4 -5.72 -3.40 -1.00
N LEU A 5 -4.53 -3.06 -0.50
CA LEU A 5 -4.24 -1.73 0.04
C LEU A 5 -4.23 -0.66 -1.09
N GLY A 6 -3.65 -0.97 -2.25
CA GLY A 6 -3.69 -0.12 -3.44
C GLY A 6 -5.11 0.11 -3.96
N VAL A 7 -5.97 -0.92 -3.92
CA VAL A 7 -7.40 -0.76 -4.23
C VAL A 7 -8.10 0.12 -3.19
N LEU A 8 -7.79 -0.03 -1.90
CA LEU A 8 -8.39 0.79 -0.83
C LEU A 8 -7.99 2.27 -0.96
N ALA A 9 -6.73 2.54 -1.30
CA ALA A 9 -6.24 3.89 -1.58
C ALA A 9 -6.95 4.48 -2.81
N PHE A 10 -7.06 3.73 -3.91
CA PHE A 10 -7.79 4.19 -5.09
C PHE A 10 -9.27 4.45 -4.80
N TYR A 11 -9.92 3.57 -4.03
CA TYR A 11 -11.30 3.77 -3.58
C TYR A 11 -11.47 5.07 -2.78
N ALA A 12 -10.55 5.35 -1.85
CA ALA A 12 -10.54 6.59 -1.07
C ALA A 12 -10.35 7.83 -1.96
N ILE A 13 -9.43 7.76 -2.94
CA ILE A 13 -9.22 8.83 -3.93
C ILE A 13 -10.52 9.13 -4.68
N GLN A 14 -11.19 8.11 -5.22
CA GLN A 14 -12.42 8.30 -5.99
C GLN A 14 -13.56 8.91 -5.15
N ARG A 15 -13.67 8.52 -3.88
CA ARG A 15 -14.64 9.12 -2.93
C ARG A 15 -14.30 10.57 -2.61
N ALA A 16 -13.03 10.87 -2.34
CA ALA A 16 -12.55 12.21 -2.02
C ALA A 16 -12.58 13.15 -3.25
N SER A 17 -12.39 12.64 -4.46
CA SER A 17 -12.48 13.42 -5.70
C SER A 17 -13.91 13.56 -6.22
N GLN A 18 -14.89 12.94 -5.57
CA GLN A 18 -16.30 12.91 -5.98
C GLN A 18 -16.48 12.46 -7.45
N ALA A 19 -15.73 11.45 -7.87
CA ALA A 19 -15.78 10.98 -9.24
C ALA A 19 -17.13 10.32 -9.57
N GLY A 20 -17.79 10.79 -10.63
CA GLY A 20 -19.10 10.26 -11.06
C GLY A 20 -19.03 8.90 -11.76
N TRP A 21 -17.93 8.61 -12.47
CA TRP A 21 -17.79 7.38 -13.26
C TRP A 21 -17.48 6.15 -12.39
N SER A 22 -16.78 6.32 -11.26
CA SER A 22 -16.32 5.21 -10.42
C SER A 22 -17.43 4.58 -9.56
N ILE A 23 -18.61 5.22 -9.48
CA ILE A 23 -19.71 4.83 -8.59
C ILE A 23 -20.14 3.38 -8.83
N VAL A 24 -20.24 2.97 -10.11
CA VAL A 24 -20.64 1.61 -10.49
C VAL A 24 -19.58 0.54 -10.18
N LEU A 25 -18.35 0.96 -9.84
CA LEU A 25 -17.22 0.07 -9.52
C LEU A 25 -16.97 -0.07 -8.01
N PHE A 26 -17.59 0.76 -7.16
CA PHE A 26 -17.34 0.76 -5.72
C PHE A 26 -17.60 -0.60 -5.06
N ARG A 27 -18.65 -1.33 -5.47
CA ARG A 27 -18.91 -2.68 -4.93
C ARG A 27 -17.83 -3.69 -5.30
N VAL A 28 -17.22 -3.56 -6.48
CA VAL A 28 -16.08 -4.39 -6.89
C VAL A 28 -14.85 -4.07 -6.04
N MET A 29 -14.54 -2.78 -5.85
CA MET A 29 -13.42 -2.33 -5.01
C MET A 29 -13.59 -2.78 -3.55
N GLU A 30 -14.78 -2.66 -3.00
CA GLU A 30 -15.12 -3.13 -1.65
C GLU A 30 -15.02 -4.64 -1.48
N GLY A 31 -15.31 -5.40 -2.55
CA GLY A 31 -15.11 -6.85 -2.60
C GLY A 31 -13.63 -7.22 -2.57
N ILE A 32 -12.82 -6.62 -3.44
CA ILE A 32 -11.36 -6.88 -3.50
C ILE A 32 -10.66 -6.51 -2.19
N THR A 33 -11.07 -5.41 -1.56
CA THR A 33 -10.53 -4.98 -0.25
C THR A 33 -10.98 -5.86 0.91
N GLY A 34 -11.88 -6.83 0.69
CA GLY A 34 -12.25 -7.85 1.68
C GLY A 34 -11.07 -8.74 2.09
N TYR A 35 -10.08 -8.93 1.23
CA TYR A 35 -8.86 -9.69 1.55
C TYR A 35 -7.89 -8.94 2.48
N LEU A 36 -8.05 -7.63 2.68
CA LEU A 36 -7.06 -6.80 3.35
C LEU A 36 -6.69 -7.31 4.75
N LEU A 37 -7.68 -7.58 5.60
CA LEU A 37 -7.43 -8.04 6.98
C LEU A 37 -6.66 -9.37 7.00
N ILE A 38 -7.08 -10.33 6.17
CA ILE A 38 -6.43 -11.64 6.06
C ILE A 38 -4.97 -11.45 5.62
N GLY A 39 -4.75 -10.64 4.58
CA GLY A 39 -3.41 -10.32 4.10
C GLY A 39 -2.54 -9.63 5.16
N CYS A 40 -3.08 -8.71 5.94
CA CYS A 40 -2.36 -8.06 7.03
C CYS A 40 -1.98 -9.05 8.13
N ILE A 41 -2.89 -9.94 8.54
CA ILE A 41 -2.61 -10.97 9.54
C ILE A 41 -1.49 -11.90 9.05
N SER A 42 -1.52 -12.33 7.79
CA SER A 42 -0.45 -13.16 7.22
C SER A 42 0.92 -12.48 7.28
N VAL A 43 1.00 -11.19 6.96
CA VAL A 43 2.26 -10.42 7.05
C VAL A 43 2.70 -10.29 8.52
N LEU A 44 1.79 -9.95 9.44
CA LEU A 44 2.12 -9.84 10.86
C LEU A 44 2.64 -11.16 11.45
N ILE A 45 2.12 -12.30 11.00
CA ILE A 45 2.63 -13.62 11.39
C ILE A 45 4.07 -13.81 10.90
N ILE A 46 4.39 -13.45 9.65
CA ILE A 46 5.76 -13.51 9.12
C ILE A 46 6.69 -12.62 9.94
N LEU A 47 6.29 -11.38 10.21
CA LEU A 47 7.06 -10.44 11.02
C LEU A 47 7.28 -10.97 12.45
N LEU A 48 6.25 -11.56 13.06
CA LEU A 48 6.35 -12.18 14.38
C LEU A 48 7.32 -13.37 14.38
N MET A 49 7.26 -14.24 13.37
CA MET A 49 8.21 -15.34 13.23
C MET A 49 9.65 -14.84 13.10
N SER A 50 9.88 -13.72 12.41
CA SER A 50 11.20 -13.08 12.35
C SER A 50 11.64 -12.55 13.71
N GLY A 51 10.75 -11.86 14.44
CA GLY A 51 11.05 -11.34 15.78
C GLY A 51 11.25 -12.44 16.85
N LEU A 52 10.74 -13.65 16.61
CA LEU A 52 10.98 -14.85 17.44
C LEU A 52 12.17 -15.69 16.95
N HIS A 53 12.94 -15.21 15.97
CA HIS A 53 14.11 -15.89 15.42
C HIS A 53 13.83 -17.25 14.76
N PHE A 54 12.61 -17.48 14.25
CA PHE A 54 12.33 -18.65 13.39
C PHE A 54 12.86 -18.48 11.96
N ASN A 55 13.34 -17.29 11.61
CA ASN A 55 14.02 -16.97 10.35
C ASN A 55 15.00 -15.80 10.55
N HIS A 56 15.85 -15.55 9.56
CA HIS A 56 16.85 -14.47 9.55
C HIS A 56 16.55 -13.40 8.50
N LEU A 57 15.27 -13.05 8.31
CA LEU A 57 14.86 -12.10 7.27
C LEU A 57 15.34 -10.65 7.55
N PHE A 58 15.40 -10.27 8.83
CA PHE A 58 15.85 -8.94 9.27
C PHE A 58 17.10 -9.08 10.12
N ILE A 59 18.25 -8.69 9.58
CA ILE A 59 19.54 -8.85 10.29
C ILE A 59 19.64 -8.00 11.56
N TRP A 60 18.93 -6.86 11.61
CA TRP A 60 18.89 -5.98 12.77
C TRP A 60 18.09 -6.56 13.95
N MET A 61 17.35 -7.65 13.74
CA MET A 61 16.66 -8.35 14.84
C MET A 61 17.60 -9.24 15.65
N ASP A 62 18.82 -9.53 15.15
CA ASP A 62 19.83 -10.33 15.84
C ASP A 62 20.67 -9.45 16.80
N PRO A 63 20.63 -9.70 18.12
CA PRO A 63 21.40 -8.92 19.10
C PRO A 63 22.92 -8.95 18.85
N ASP A 64 23.46 -10.06 18.35
CA ASP A 64 24.90 -10.20 18.11
C ASP A 64 25.33 -9.31 16.94
N VAL A 65 24.52 -9.22 15.89
CA VAL A 65 24.75 -8.30 14.75
C VAL A 65 24.70 -6.84 15.22
N VAL A 66 23.68 -6.47 16.00
CA VAL A 66 23.51 -5.10 16.51
C VAL A 66 24.66 -4.68 17.43
N ALA A 67 25.24 -5.61 18.20
CA ALA A 67 26.36 -5.32 19.08
C ALA A 67 27.64 -4.96 18.32
N HIS A 68 27.89 -5.63 17.18
CA HIS A 68 29.12 -5.49 16.40
C HIS A 68 29.02 -4.45 15.27
N ASP A 69 27.82 -4.09 14.84
CA ASP A 69 27.60 -3.13 13.74
C ASP A 69 27.18 -1.74 14.25
N GLU A 70 28.06 -0.76 14.06
CA GLU A 70 27.83 0.62 14.50
C GLU A 70 26.65 1.30 13.77
N ILE A 71 26.48 1.03 12.48
CA ILE A 71 25.43 1.64 11.65
C ILE A 71 24.06 1.15 12.12
N ILE A 72 23.92 -0.16 12.36
CA ILE A 72 22.68 -0.74 12.87
C ILE A 72 22.41 -0.27 14.30
N ARG A 73 23.43 -0.23 15.16
CA ARG A 73 23.30 0.25 16.55
C ARG A 73 22.77 1.69 16.62
N ASN A 74 23.23 2.57 15.72
CA ASN A 74 22.74 3.94 15.63
C ASN A 74 21.28 4.07 15.15
N LYS A 75 20.70 2.99 14.61
CA LYS A 75 19.30 2.93 14.14
C LYS A 75 18.34 2.28 15.16
N THR A 76 18.84 1.78 16.29
CA THR A 76 18.05 1.03 17.31
C THR A 76 16.90 1.83 17.92
N SER A 77 16.98 3.17 17.94
CA SER A 77 15.87 4.04 18.36
C SER A 77 14.63 3.86 17.49
N TYR A 78 14.81 3.52 16.21
CA TYR A 78 13.73 3.24 15.26
C TYR A 78 13.54 1.73 15.02
N LEU A 79 14.63 0.99 14.84
CA LEU A 79 14.69 -0.45 14.60
C LEU A 79 14.88 -1.22 15.92
N ASN A 80 13.82 -1.30 16.71
CA ASN A 80 13.72 -2.19 17.86
C ASN A 80 12.39 -2.95 17.81
N LEU A 81 12.38 -4.18 18.34
CA LEU A 81 11.21 -5.07 18.25
C LEU A 81 9.93 -4.43 18.81
N PRO A 82 9.90 -3.86 20.02
CA PRO A 82 8.66 -3.29 20.56
C PRO A 82 8.10 -2.16 19.69
N PHE A 83 8.94 -1.20 19.30
CA PHE A 83 8.49 -0.05 18.53
C PHE A 83 8.07 -0.46 17.10
N PHE A 84 8.80 -1.40 16.48
CA PHE A 84 8.46 -1.98 15.18
C PHE A 84 7.06 -2.61 15.17
N PHE A 85 6.74 -3.45 16.17
CA PHE A 85 5.42 -4.09 16.23
C PHE A 85 4.30 -3.11 16.60
N ILE A 86 4.55 -2.13 17.46
CA ILE A 86 3.57 -1.07 17.76
C ILE A 86 3.21 -0.31 16.48
N ARG A 87 4.21 0.09 15.69
CA ARG A 87 4.01 0.75 14.39
C ARG A 87 3.23 -0.13 13.43
N ALA A 88 3.62 -1.40 13.29
CA ALA A 88 2.93 -2.35 12.43
C ALA A 88 1.43 -2.51 12.78
N ILE A 89 1.12 -2.59 14.09
CA ILE A 89 -0.26 -2.65 14.58
C ILE A 89 -1.02 -1.36 14.27
N ILE A 90 -0.40 -0.19 14.44
CA ILE A 90 -1.03 1.10 14.12
C ILE A 90 -1.39 1.16 12.63
N TYR A 91 -0.47 0.77 11.73
CA TYR A 91 -0.70 0.79 10.28
C TYR A 91 -1.88 -0.09 9.89
N VAL A 92 -1.83 -1.36 10.30
CA VAL A 92 -2.87 -2.35 9.99
C VAL A 92 -4.20 -1.92 10.56
N SER A 93 -4.22 -1.44 11.81
CA SER A 93 -5.46 -1.01 12.47
C SER A 93 -6.11 0.15 11.73
N GLY A 94 -5.34 1.17 11.35
CA GLY A 94 -5.88 2.31 10.60
C GLY A 94 -6.46 1.91 9.23
N TRP A 95 -5.77 1.03 8.49
CA TRP A 95 -6.25 0.57 7.19
C TRP A 95 -7.52 -0.29 7.29
N VAL A 96 -7.53 -1.26 8.21
CA VAL A 96 -8.68 -2.15 8.43
C VAL A 96 -9.87 -1.38 8.99
N LEU A 97 -9.63 -0.44 9.91
CA LEU A 97 -10.68 0.41 10.49
C LEU A 97 -11.35 1.26 9.41
N TYR A 98 -10.57 1.94 8.56
CA TYR A 98 -11.11 2.72 7.45
C TYR A 98 -11.95 1.85 6.51
N ARG A 99 -11.43 0.69 6.09
CA ARG A 99 -12.16 -0.26 5.24
C ARG A 99 -13.49 -0.69 5.86
N ASN A 100 -13.50 -1.03 7.14
CA ASN A 100 -14.70 -1.52 7.82
C ASN A 100 -15.74 -0.41 8.03
N ILE A 101 -15.31 0.79 8.44
CA ILE A 101 -16.19 1.95 8.61
C ILE A 101 -16.81 2.34 7.27
N THR A 102 -16.00 2.50 6.21
CA THR A 102 -16.50 2.94 4.90
C THR A 102 -17.36 1.90 4.23
N ARG A 103 -17.05 0.60 4.36
CA ARG A 103 -17.93 -0.47 3.86
C ARG A 103 -19.30 -0.43 4.55
N ARG A 104 -19.33 -0.28 5.88
CA ARG A 104 -20.58 -0.18 6.65
C ARG A 104 -21.41 1.02 6.21
N LEU A 105 -20.80 2.21 6.18
CA LEU A 105 -21.45 3.44 5.74
C LEU A 105 -21.91 3.36 4.28
N SER A 106 -21.16 2.71 3.40
CA SER A 106 -21.58 2.56 2.01
C SER A 106 -22.78 1.63 1.84
N ILE A 107 -22.96 0.63 2.70
CA ILE A 107 -24.18 -0.22 2.68
C ILE A 107 -25.36 0.58 3.25
N GLU A 108 -25.12 1.35 4.32
CA GLU A 108 -26.13 2.24 4.90
C GLU A 108 -26.64 3.28 3.88
N GLN A 109 -25.73 3.81 3.05
CA GLN A 109 -26.06 4.76 2.00
C GLN A 109 -27.04 4.20 0.95
N ASP A 110 -27.05 2.89 0.67
CA ASP A 110 -27.98 2.30 -0.29
C ASP A 110 -29.44 2.35 0.18
N ASN A 111 -29.64 2.33 1.50
CA ASN A 111 -30.97 2.26 2.12
C ASN A 111 -31.42 3.62 2.69
N SER A 112 -30.65 4.68 2.48
CA SER A 112 -30.89 6.00 3.07
C SER A 112 -30.86 7.09 2.01
N THR A 113 -31.76 8.06 2.14
CA THR A 113 -31.77 9.29 1.33
C THR A 113 -30.95 10.42 1.97
N ASP A 114 -30.31 10.17 3.12
CA ASP A 114 -29.56 11.19 3.85
C ASP A 114 -28.17 11.45 3.23
N ILE A 115 -27.99 12.69 2.74
CA ILE A 115 -26.72 13.19 2.22
C ILE A 115 -25.59 13.19 3.25
N ASN A 116 -25.89 13.18 4.55
CA ASN A 116 -24.88 13.19 5.60
C ASN A 116 -23.98 11.95 5.56
N ILE A 117 -24.49 10.80 5.11
CA ILE A 117 -23.68 9.57 4.97
C ILE A 117 -22.61 9.78 3.89
N HIS A 118 -22.99 10.41 2.77
CA HIS A 118 -22.06 10.74 1.70
C HIS A 118 -20.96 11.71 2.20
N LYS A 119 -21.34 12.75 2.95
CA LYS A 119 -20.38 13.69 3.57
C LYS A 119 -19.43 12.99 4.55
N LYS A 120 -19.93 12.04 5.36
CA LYS A 120 -19.09 11.23 6.25
C LYS A 120 -18.09 10.39 5.46
N LEU A 121 -18.53 9.71 4.41
CA LEU A 121 -17.67 8.90 3.54
C LEU A 121 -16.56 9.74 2.89
N PHE A 122 -16.89 10.96 2.44
CA PHE A 122 -15.90 11.92 1.94
C PHE A 122 -14.87 12.29 3.01
N ASN A 123 -15.32 12.72 4.20
CA ASN A 123 -14.43 13.13 5.29
C ASN A 123 -13.52 11.99 5.76
N PHE A 124 -14.06 10.78 5.91
CA PHE A 124 -13.28 9.60 6.26
C PHE A 124 -12.25 9.27 5.18
N SER A 125 -12.59 9.42 3.91
CA SER A 125 -11.66 9.14 2.80
C SER A 125 -10.53 10.17 2.75
N ALA A 126 -10.83 11.46 2.91
CA ALA A 126 -9.81 12.50 2.99
C ALA A 126 -8.85 12.29 4.18
N GLY A 127 -9.39 12.03 5.38
CA GLY A 127 -8.56 11.75 6.56
C GLY A 127 -7.74 10.47 6.42
N PHE A 128 -8.33 9.43 5.82
CA PHE A 128 -7.61 8.19 5.52
C PHE A 128 -6.46 8.40 4.55
N LEU A 129 -6.62 9.22 3.50
CA LEU A 129 -5.53 9.46 2.54
C LEU A 129 -4.29 10.09 3.21
N VAL A 130 -4.49 11.03 4.14
CA VAL A 130 -3.39 11.60 4.93
C VAL A 130 -2.71 10.52 5.78
N PHE A 131 -3.50 9.75 6.53
CA PHE A 131 -2.98 8.63 7.34
C PHE A 131 -2.26 7.58 6.47
N PHE A 132 -2.83 7.26 5.32
CA PHE A 132 -2.33 6.27 4.38
C PHE A 132 -0.96 6.67 3.83
N LEU A 133 -0.77 7.90 3.36
CA LEU A 133 0.52 8.34 2.81
C LEU A 133 1.66 8.23 3.83
N ILE A 134 1.39 8.56 5.10
CA ILE A 134 2.37 8.44 6.18
C ILE A 134 2.62 6.98 6.54
N SER A 135 1.55 6.23 6.81
CA SER A 135 1.64 4.83 7.25
C SER A 135 2.21 3.90 6.17
N GLU A 136 1.90 4.12 4.90
CA GLU A 136 2.44 3.36 3.79
C GLU A 136 3.94 3.63 3.61
N SER A 137 4.37 4.90 3.67
CA SER A 137 5.80 5.24 3.57
C SER A 137 6.61 4.60 4.68
N MET A 138 6.12 4.71 5.93
CA MET A 138 6.80 4.11 7.08
C MET A 138 6.75 2.57 7.04
N MET A 139 5.64 1.98 6.57
CA MET A 139 5.56 0.54 6.36
C MET A 139 6.59 0.07 5.33
N SER A 140 6.78 0.81 4.24
CA SER A 140 7.78 0.49 3.23
C SER A 140 9.20 0.53 3.80
N TRP A 141 9.49 1.45 4.72
CA TRP A 141 10.75 1.46 5.46
C TRP A 141 10.88 0.26 6.40
N ASP A 142 9.84 -0.04 7.16
CA ASP A 142 9.85 -1.10 8.17
C ASP A 142 9.89 -2.49 7.54
N TRP A 143 9.01 -2.80 6.60
CA TRP A 143 8.77 -4.19 6.17
C TRP A 143 9.58 -4.58 4.94
N ILE A 144 10.16 -3.61 4.22
CA ILE A 144 10.89 -3.88 2.98
C ILE A 144 12.30 -3.29 3.04
N MET A 145 12.45 -1.99 3.31
CA MET A 145 13.78 -1.35 3.32
C MET A 145 14.67 -1.90 4.45
N SER A 146 14.10 -2.14 5.64
CA SER A 146 14.88 -2.60 6.80
C SER A 146 15.43 -4.04 6.66
N ILE A 147 15.08 -4.77 5.61
CA ILE A 147 15.74 -6.04 5.27
C ILE A 147 17.24 -5.81 5.03
N ASP A 148 17.59 -4.67 4.44
CA ASP A 148 18.96 -4.18 4.26
C ASP A 148 19.14 -2.89 5.07
N PRO A 149 19.51 -2.98 6.35
CA PRO A 149 19.60 -1.81 7.23
C PRO A 149 20.81 -0.91 6.93
N HIS A 150 21.72 -1.30 6.05
CA HIS A 150 22.82 -0.44 5.59
C HIS A 150 22.38 0.47 4.44
N TRP A 151 21.36 0.07 3.69
CA TRP A 151 20.81 0.86 2.61
C TRP A 151 19.64 1.76 3.06
N PHE A 152 19.55 2.96 2.49
CA PHE A 152 18.41 3.85 2.69
C PHE A 152 18.12 4.66 1.43
N SER A 153 16.84 5.00 1.21
CA SER A 153 16.43 5.85 0.09
C SER A 153 15.12 6.57 0.40
N THR A 154 15.11 7.89 0.21
CA THR A 154 13.95 8.75 0.50
C THR A 154 12.75 8.46 -0.41
N LEU A 155 13.00 8.12 -1.68
CA LEU A 155 11.95 7.87 -2.68
C LEU A 155 11.28 6.50 -2.53
N PHE A 156 11.84 5.61 -1.70
CA PHE A 156 11.48 4.21 -1.67
C PHE A 156 10.00 3.96 -1.34
N GLY A 157 9.42 4.70 -0.38
CA GLY A 157 8.01 4.59 -0.04
C GLY A 157 7.09 4.87 -1.23
N TRP A 158 7.35 5.96 -1.97
CA TRP A 158 6.59 6.31 -3.18
C TRP A 158 6.72 5.28 -4.29
N TYR A 159 7.89 4.67 -4.44
CA TYR A 159 8.12 3.59 -5.39
C TYR A 159 7.28 2.35 -5.05
N VAL A 160 7.24 1.94 -3.77
CA VAL A 160 6.41 0.82 -3.31
C VAL A 160 4.93 1.12 -3.48
N PHE A 161 4.48 2.33 -3.09
CA PHE A 161 3.12 2.78 -3.30
C PHE A 161 2.71 2.72 -4.78
N ALA A 162 3.53 3.25 -5.68
CA ALA A 162 3.23 3.24 -7.10
C ALA A 162 3.03 1.81 -7.61
N GLY A 163 3.85 0.85 -7.20
CA GLY A 163 3.69 -0.56 -7.56
C GLY A 163 2.40 -1.18 -7.02
N ALA A 164 2.06 -0.89 -5.76
CA ALA A 164 0.79 -1.31 -5.16
C ALA A 164 -0.42 -0.68 -5.88
N TRP A 165 -0.29 0.56 -6.33
CA TRP A 165 -1.36 1.29 -7.01
C TRP A 165 -1.60 0.78 -8.43
N VAL A 166 -0.54 0.55 -9.23
CA VAL A 166 -0.66 -0.10 -10.56
C VAL A 166 -1.35 -1.45 -10.44
N SER A 167 -0.85 -2.31 -9.56
CA SER A 167 -1.39 -3.67 -9.38
C SER A 167 -2.83 -3.65 -8.85
N GLY A 168 -3.17 -2.70 -7.98
CA GLY A 168 -4.54 -2.47 -7.50
C GLY A 168 -5.50 -2.09 -8.63
N VAL A 169 -5.17 -1.08 -9.43
CA VAL A 169 -6.02 -0.63 -10.57
C VAL A 169 -6.17 -1.75 -11.60
N THR A 170 -5.10 -2.47 -11.88
CA THR A 170 -5.12 -3.63 -12.80
C THR A 170 -6.05 -4.73 -12.26
N THR A 171 -5.99 -5.01 -10.96
CA THR A 171 -6.87 -6.00 -10.32
C THR A 171 -8.34 -5.58 -10.40
N ILE A 172 -8.65 -4.30 -10.18
CA ILE A 172 -10.01 -3.78 -10.37
C ILE A 172 -10.47 -4.04 -11.81
N ALA A 173 -9.65 -3.69 -12.80
CA ALA A 173 -10.00 -3.88 -14.20
C ALA A 173 -10.26 -5.36 -14.54
N ILE A 174 -9.39 -6.27 -14.13
CA ILE A 174 -9.54 -7.71 -14.38
C ILE A 174 -10.84 -8.24 -13.76
N ILE A 175 -11.11 -7.93 -12.49
CA ILE A 175 -12.32 -8.40 -11.81
C ILE A 175 -13.57 -7.79 -12.42
N THR A 176 -13.54 -6.51 -12.80
CA THR A 176 -14.65 -5.84 -13.49
C THR A 176 -14.93 -6.48 -14.85
N ILE A 177 -13.89 -6.76 -15.65
CA ILE A 177 -14.04 -7.43 -16.96
C ILE A 177 -14.64 -8.82 -16.77
N TYR A 178 -14.13 -9.60 -15.82
CA TYR A 178 -14.65 -10.93 -15.50
C TYR A 178 -16.13 -10.88 -15.09
N LEU A 179 -16.49 -10.07 -14.10
CA LEU A 179 -17.89 -9.96 -13.64
C LEU A 179 -18.83 -9.41 -14.73
N LYS A 180 -18.33 -8.55 -15.62
CA LYS A 180 -19.08 -8.09 -16.81
C LYS A 180 -19.30 -9.25 -17.80
N SER A 181 -18.29 -10.08 -18.08
CA SER A 181 -18.41 -11.18 -19.04
C SER A 181 -19.40 -12.26 -18.60
N ILE A 182 -19.60 -12.44 -17.28
CA ILE A 182 -20.61 -13.35 -16.72
C ILE A 182 -21.95 -12.65 -16.38
N GLY A 183 -22.15 -11.39 -16.81
CA GLY A 183 -23.45 -10.72 -16.76
C GLY A 183 -23.84 -10.06 -15.42
N TYR A 184 -22.94 -9.99 -14.45
CA TYR A 184 -23.23 -9.41 -13.12
C TYR A 184 -23.15 -7.88 -13.08
N LEU A 185 -22.52 -7.23 -14.08
CA LEU A 185 -22.31 -5.77 -14.13
C LEU A 185 -23.04 -5.12 -15.31
N LYS A 186 -24.34 -4.87 -15.17
CA LYS A 186 -25.20 -4.31 -16.24
C LYS A 186 -24.90 -2.85 -16.60
N PHE A 187 -24.45 -2.05 -15.63
CA PHE A 187 -24.20 -0.61 -15.82
C PHE A 187 -22.76 -0.28 -16.25
N VAL A 188 -21.89 -1.28 -16.32
CA VAL A 188 -20.48 -1.08 -16.71
C VAL A 188 -20.35 -1.19 -18.23
N GLY A 189 -20.35 -0.03 -18.89
CA GLY A 189 -20.04 0.11 -20.31
C GLY A 189 -18.53 0.16 -20.63
N ASP A 190 -18.21 0.21 -21.92
CA ASP A 190 -16.82 0.19 -22.41
C ASP A 190 -16.04 1.46 -22.01
N SER A 191 -16.71 2.60 -21.85
CA SER A 191 -16.10 3.83 -21.34
C SER A 191 -15.47 3.66 -19.95
N HIS A 192 -16.10 2.90 -19.06
CA HIS A 192 -15.55 2.64 -17.71
C HIS A 192 -14.29 1.77 -17.79
N ILE A 193 -14.27 0.80 -18.69
CA ILE A 193 -13.08 -0.05 -18.93
C ILE A 193 -11.96 0.78 -19.54
N HIS A 194 -12.28 1.67 -20.47
CA HIS A 194 -11.33 2.59 -21.07
C HIS A 194 -10.75 3.57 -20.03
N ASP A 195 -11.55 4.08 -19.11
CA ASP A 195 -11.08 4.93 -18.01
C ASP A 195 -10.14 4.17 -17.07
N LEU A 196 -10.48 2.93 -16.68
CA LEU A 196 -9.56 2.07 -15.91
C LEU A 196 -8.26 1.81 -16.67
N GLY A 197 -8.32 1.61 -17.99
CA GLY A 197 -7.13 1.46 -18.85
C GLY A 197 -6.25 2.70 -18.86
N LYS A 198 -6.84 3.89 -18.97
CA LYS A 198 -6.11 5.17 -18.88
C LYS A 198 -5.45 5.36 -17.52
N PHE A 199 -6.14 5.04 -16.43
CA PHE A 199 -5.53 5.08 -15.08
C PHE A 199 -4.38 4.09 -14.94
N MET A 200 -4.57 2.83 -15.38
CA MET A 200 -3.52 1.81 -15.36
C MET A 200 -2.28 2.25 -16.13
N PHE A 201 -2.45 2.80 -17.33
CA PHE A 201 -1.36 3.33 -18.15
C PHE A 201 -0.66 4.52 -17.49
N ALA A 202 -1.40 5.50 -16.97
CA ALA A 202 -0.81 6.67 -16.33
C ALA A 202 0.01 6.29 -15.09
N VAL A 203 -0.52 5.40 -14.25
CA VAL A 203 0.17 4.99 -13.02
C VAL A 203 1.37 4.08 -13.31
N SER A 204 1.34 3.29 -14.39
CA SER A 204 2.51 2.48 -14.79
C SER A 204 3.68 3.33 -15.29
N VAL A 205 3.39 4.39 -16.06
CA VAL A 205 4.39 5.38 -16.46
C VAL A 205 4.96 6.09 -15.22
N PHE A 206 4.09 6.45 -14.26
CA PHE A 206 4.54 7.04 -12.99
C PHE A 206 5.46 6.10 -12.20
N TRP A 207 5.13 4.81 -12.11
CA TRP A 207 5.99 3.81 -11.48
C TRP A 207 7.36 3.72 -12.17
N ALA A 208 7.38 3.66 -13.51
CA ALA A 208 8.62 3.59 -14.29
C ALA A 208 9.49 4.84 -14.10
N TYR A 209 8.86 6.02 -14.00
CA TYR A 209 9.54 7.27 -13.67
C TYR A 209 10.22 7.21 -12.30
N LEU A 210 9.52 6.75 -11.26
CA LEU A 210 10.08 6.64 -9.92
C LEU A 210 11.23 5.62 -9.86
N TRP A 211 11.05 4.47 -10.50
CA TRP A 211 12.10 3.46 -10.62
C TRP A 211 13.36 4.04 -11.27
N PHE A 212 13.20 4.68 -12.43
CA PHE A 212 14.33 5.26 -13.16
C PHE A 212 15.00 6.38 -12.37
N SER A 213 14.22 7.26 -11.74
CA SER A 213 14.76 8.37 -10.94
C SER A 213 15.55 7.88 -9.74
N GLN A 214 15.09 6.80 -9.07
CA GLN A 214 15.81 6.20 -7.96
C GLN A 214 17.13 5.57 -8.42
N PHE A 215 17.08 4.77 -9.49
CA PHE A 215 18.26 4.10 -10.04
C PHE A 215 19.30 5.10 -10.55
N MET A 216 18.86 6.05 -11.38
CA MET A 216 19.75 7.01 -12.06
C MET A 216 20.53 7.87 -11.08
N LEU A 217 19.90 8.35 -9.99
CA LEU A 217 20.58 9.18 -9.00
C LEU A 217 21.64 8.43 -8.21
N ILE A 218 21.37 7.18 -7.81
CA ILE A 218 22.34 6.34 -7.10
C ILE A 218 23.49 5.94 -8.04
N TRP A 219 23.17 5.58 -9.29
CA TRP A 219 24.16 5.25 -10.31
C TRP A 219 25.06 6.45 -10.66
N TYR A 220 24.50 7.65 -10.77
CA TYR A 220 25.23 8.86 -11.18
C TYR A 220 26.24 9.33 -10.11
N SER A 221 25.82 9.40 -8.84
CA SER A 221 26.68 9.89 -7.76
C SER A 221 27.62 8.80 -7.20
N ASN A 222 27.24 7.53 -7.34
CA ASN A 222 28.01 6.35 -7.00
C ASN A 222 28.71 6.41 -5.61
N ILE A 223 27.94 6.76 -4.56
CA ILE A 223 28.44 6.77 -3.18
C ILE A 223 28.61 5.32 -2.71
N PRO A 224 29.82 4.87 -2.26
CA PRO A 224 30.12 3.46 -2.03
C PRO A 224 29.15 2.72 -1.12
N GLU A 225 28.63 3.37 -0.07
CA GLU A 225 27.70 2.75 0.89
C GLU A 225 26.35 2.41 0.25
N GLU A 226 25.79 3.29 -0.58
CA GLU A 226 24.43 3.15 -1.13
C GLU A 226 24.37 2.29 -2.41
N VAL A 227 25.49 2.15 -3.12
CA VAL A 227 25.50 1.56 -4.48
C VAL A 227 25.56 0.04 -4.46
N THR A 228 26.04 -0.55 -3.37
CA THR A 228 26.08 -2.01 -3.17
C THR A 228 24.72 -2.67 -3.43
N TYR A 229 23.64 -1.96 -3.12
CA TYR A 229 22.27 -2.38 -3.41
C TYR A 229 22.04 -2.70 -4.89
N PHE A 230 22.49 -1.85 -5.81
CA PHE A 230 22.32 -2.07 -7.25
C PHE A 230 23.41 -2.97 -7.85
N ILE A 231 24.65 -2.91 -7.35
CA ILE A 231 25.73 -3.79 -7.83
C ILE A 231 25.37 -5.26 -7.69
N THR A 232 24.74 -5.63 -6.57
CA THR A 232 24.34 -7.03 -6.30
C THR A 232 23.10 -7.49 -7.10
N ARG A 233 22.47 -6.60 -7.88
CA ARG A 233 21.20 -6.83 -8.59
C ARG A 233 21.31 -6.65 -10.12
N ILE A 234 22.51 -6.36 -10.64
CA ILE A 234 22.85 -6.27 -12.07
C ILE A 234 23.65 -7.51 -12.45
#